data_AF-A0A7C3LVC6-F1
#
_entry.id   AF-A0A7C3LVC6-F1
#
_cell.length_a   1.000
_cell.length_b   1.000
_cell.length_c   1.000
_cell.angle_alpha   90.00
_cell.angle_beta   90.00
_cell.angle_gamma   90.00
#
_symmetry.space_group_name_H-M   'P 1'
#
loop_
_entity.id
_entity.type
_entity.pdbx_description
1 polymer ?
#
loop_
_entity_poly.entity_id
_entity_poly.type
_entity_poly.pdbx_seq_one_letter_code
_entity_poly.pdbx_strand_id
1 'polypeptide(L)'
;QDSNIKWLLVALAIACNSLIPFIALESLQVIESVLLGSTSKVLSGVKQLYSRLVSRARREGGKYLRRWGYLGLAVFVAIPLPVTGAWTASLIAHVFGLSKLRASLAIVVGVVIASVIVVLAMEGVLTIINLL
;
A
#
# COMPACT_ATOMS: atom_id res chain seq x y z
N GLN A 1 -24.29 -18.85 -16.33
CA GLN A 1 -23.14 -19.73 -16.61
C GLN A 1 -21.93 -19.42 -15.71
N ASP A 2 -21.64 -18.17 -15.30
CA ASP A 2 -20.28 -17.87 -14.77
C ASP A 2 -20.16 -17.33 -13.34
N SER A 3 -21.07 -17.69 -12.41
CA SER A 3 -20.92 -17.32 -10.98
C SER A 3 -19.59 -17.80 -10.39
N ASN A 4 -19.15 -19.00 -10.78
CA ASN A 4 -17.86 -19.56 -10.35
C ASN A 4 -16.68 -18.76 -10.92
N ILE A 5 -16.78 -18.27 -12.16
CA ILE A 5 -15.74 -17.44 -12.76
C ILE A 5 -15.67 -16.08 -12.06
N LYS A 6 -16.80 -15.46 -11.72
CA LYS A 6 -16.84 -14.19 -10.96
C LYS A 6 -16.07 -14.31 -9.64
N TRP A 7 -16.37 -15.32 -8.83
CA TRP A 7 -15.70 -15.53 -7.56
C TRP A 7 -14.22 -15.93 -7.72
N LEU A 8 -13.88 -16.68 -8.77
CA LEU A 8 -12.49 -16.97 -9.12
C LEU A 8 -11.71 -15.68 -9.46
N LEU A 9 -12.30 -14.79 -10.25
CA LEU A 9 -11.69 -13.51 -10.61
C LEU A 9 -11.52 -12.60 -9.39
N VAL A 10 -12.50 -12.55 -8.49
CA VAL A 10 -12.40 -11.80 -7.22
C VAL A 10 -11.26 -12.36 -6.36
N ALA A 11 -11.22 -13.68 -6.16
CA ALA A 11 -10.17 -14.32 -5.36
C ALA A 11 -8.78 -14.08 -5.97
N LEU A 12 -8.66 -14.21 -7.29
CA LEU A 12 -7.41 -13.96 -8.01
C LEU A 12 -6.98 -12.50 -7.88
N ALA A 13 -7.91 -11.55 -8.00
CA ALA A 13 -7.63 -10.13 -7.82
C ALA A 13 -7.13 -9.82 -6.41
N ILE A 14 -7.75 -10.39 -5.38
CA ILE A 14 -7.32 -10.23 -3.98
C ILE A 14 -5.91 -10.80 -3.78
N ALA A 15 -5.66 -12.00 -4.31
CA ALA A 15 -4.35 -12.66 -4.21
C ALA A 15 -3.25 -11.84 -4.90
N CYS A 16 -3.48 -11.39 -6.13
CA CYS A 16 -2.54 -10.54 -6.86
C CYS A 16 -2.27 -9.22 -6.14
N ASN A 17 -3.30 -8.55 -5.62
CA ASN A 17 -3.11 -7.30 -4.87
C ASN A 17 -2.37 -7.50 -3.55
N SER A 18 -2.52 -8.67 -2.93
CA SER A 18 -1.80 -9.04 -1.70
C SER A 18 -0.30 -9.29 -1.92
N LEU A 19 0.12 -9.57 -3.15
CA LEU A 19 1.54 -9.70 -3.52
C LEU A 19 2.23 -8.35 -3.72
N ILE A 20 1.48 -7.32 -4.12
CA ILE A 20 2.00 -5.96 -4.36
C ILE A 20 2.86 -5.43 -3.21
N PRO A 21 2.46 -5.46 -1.93
CA PRO A 21 3.28 -4.86 -0.87
C PRO A 21 4.64 -5.54 -0.70
N PHE A 22 4.74 -6.84 -0.98
CA PHE A 22 6.03 -7.55 -0.95
C PHE A 22 6.93 -7.06 -2.08
N ILE A 23 6.42 -7.01 -3.31
CA ILE A 23 7.18 -6.55 -4.48
C ILE A 23 7.54 -5.07 -4.36
N ALA A 24 6.58 -4.24 -3.94
CA ALA A 24 6.72 -2.80 -3.83
C ALA A 24 7.75 -2.43 -2.74
N LEU A 25 7.71 -3.07 -1.57
CA LEU A 25 8.67 -2.76 -0.51
C LEU A 25 10.09 -3.21 -0.85
N GLU A 26 10.26 -4.38 -1.47
CA GLU A 26 11.57 -4.84 -1.93
C GLU A 26 12.12 -3.92 -3.04
N SER A 27 11.30 -3.61 -4.05
CA SER A 27 11.71 -2.71 -5.14
C SER A 27 12.09 -1.31 -4.63
N LEU A 28 11.33 -0.73 -3.69
CA LEU A 28 11.64 0.56 -3.09
C LEU A 28 12.99 0.58 -2.38
N GLN A 29 13.39 -0.52 -1.73
CA GLN A 29 14.69 -0.59 -1.05
C GLN A 29 15.84 -0.85 -1.98
N VAL A 30 15.62 -1.62 -3.04
CA VAL A 30 16.60 -1.75 -4.12
C VAL A 30 16.84 -0.37 -4.73
N ILE A 31 15.78 0.39 -5.03
CA ILE A 31 15.88 1.76 -5.54
C ILE A 31 16.60 2.66 -4.53
N GLU A 32 16.26 2.63 -3.24
CA GLU A 32 16.91 3.42 -2.21
C GLU A 32 18.41 3.09 -2.09
N SER A 33 18.77 1.80 -2.04
CA SER A 33 20.16 1.37 -1.91
C SER A 33 21.00 1.72 -3.15
N VAL A 34 20.44 1.60 -4.36
CA VAL A 34 21.08 2.04 -5.60
C VAL A 34 21.22 3.57 -5.62
N LEU A 35 20.16 4.30 -5.25
CA LEU A 35 20.15 5.76 -5.19
C LEU A 35 21.19 6.26 -4.20
N LEU A 36 21.27 5.69 -3.00
CA LEU A 36 22.21 6.10 -1.94
C LEU A 36 23.63 5.58 -2.18
N GLY A 37 23.80 4.42 -2.83
CA GLY A 37 25.11 3.84 -3.16
C GLY A 37 25.80 4.45 -4.39
N SER A 38 25.06 5.13 -5.27
CA SER A 38 25.64 5.70 -6.51
C SER A 38 26.60 6.87 -6.28
N THR A 39 27.83 6.85 -6.79
CA THR A 39 28.82 7.95 -6.64
C THR A 39 28.64 9.11 -7.64
N SER A 40 27.57 9.09 -8.45
CA SER A 40 27.36 10.07 -9.52
C SER A 40 27.06 11.49 -8.99
N LYS A 41 27.78 12.49 -9.51
CA LYS A 41 27.52 13.92 -9.25
C LYS A 41 26.11 14.35 -9.69
N VAL A 42 25.58 13.76 -10.77
CA VAL A 42 24.23 14.06 -11.28
C VAL A 42 23.15 13.66 -10.27
N LEU A 43 23.36 12.54 -9.57
CA LEU A 43 22.42 12.03 -8.57
C LEU A 43 22.54 12.72 -7.20
N SER A 44 23.56 13.57 -6.99
CA SER A 44 23.79 14.22 -5.69
C SER A 44 22.62 15.12 -5.27
N GLY A 45 22.06 15.90 -6.20
CA GLY A 45 20.91 16.76 -5.91
C GLY A 45 19.66 15.96 -5.51
N VAL A 46 19.39 14.85 -6.22
CA VAL A 46 18.27 13.95 -5.93
C VAL A 46 18.46 13.25 -4.59
N LYS A 47 19.66 12.74 -4.29
CA LYS A 47 19.99 12.14 -2.98
C LYS A 47 19.76 13.14 -1.84
N GLN A 48 20.20 14.39 -2.02
CA GLN A 48 20.06 15.40 -0.98
C GLN A 48 18.60 15.80 -0.76
N LEU A 49 17.81 15.89 -1.83
CA LEU A 49 16.37 16.11 -1.72
C LEU A 49 15.66 14.92 -1.05
N TYR A 50 15.90 13.70 -1.53
CA TYR A 50 15.33 12.47 -0.97
C TYR A 50 15.64 12.32 0.52
N SER A 51 16.91 12.43 0.90
CA SER A 51 17.32 12.32 2.30
C SER A 51 16.71 13.43 3.17
N ARG A 52 16.58 14.66 2.67
CA ARG A 52 15.87 15.74 3.38
C ARG A 52 14.39 15.43 3.57
N LEU A 53 13.70 14.95 2.53
CA LEU A 53 12.27 14.62 2.61
C LEU A 53 12.02 13.45 3.55
N VAL A 54 12.78 12.35 3.41
CA VAL A 54 12.65 11.16 4.25
C VAL A 54 13.02 11.46 5.71
N SER A 55 14.10 12.20 5.96
CA SER A 55 14.49 12.58 7.34
C SER A 55 13.48 13.51 8.01
N ARG A 56 12.91 14.47 7.27
CA ARG A 56 11.81 15.31 7.76
C ARG A 56 10.57 14.47 8.07
N ALA A 57 10.13 13.63 7.13
CA ALA A 57 8.98 12.75 7.32
C ALA A 57 9.15 11.84 8.55
N ARG A 58 10.34 11.26 8.76
CA ARG A 58 10.62 10.43 9.93
C ARG A 58 10.65 11.22 11.24
N ARG A 59 11.19 12.44 11.24
CA ARG A 59 11.20 13.32 12.43
C ARG A 59 9.79 13.76 12.83
N GLU A 60 9.01 14.27 11.87
CA GLU A 60 7.67 14.80 12.12
C GLU A 60 6.65 13.69 12.35
N GLY A 61 6.76 12.60 11.58
CA GLY A 61 5.87 11.45 11.66
C GLY A 61 6.09 10.54 12.87
N GLY A 62 7.18 10.70 13.63
CA GLY A 62 7.52 9.79 14.73
C GLY A 62 6.42 9.62 15.78
N LYS A 63 5.68 10.68 16.12
CA LYS A 63 4.52 10.59 17.05
C LYS A 63 3.34 9.82 16.43
N TYR A 64 3.06 10.07 15.15
CA TYR A 64 1.96 9.41 14.45
C TYR A 64 2.26 7.93 14.20
N LEU A 65 3.50 7.61 13.84
CA LEU A 65 3.98 6.24 13.64
C LEU A 65 3.94 5.42 14.94
N ARG A 66 4.28 6.04 16.08
CA ARG A 66 4.23 5.36 17.38
C ARG A 66 2.81 5.06 17.86
N ARG A 67 1.83 5.88 17.44
CA ARG A 67 0.42 5.72 17.81
C ARG A 67 -0.36 4.84 16.83
N TRP A 68 -0.14 5.03 15.54
CA TRP A 68 -0.92 4.39 14.48
C TRP A 68 -0.11 3.39 13.66
N GLY A 69 1.16 3.67 13.36
CA GLY A 69 2.10 2.72 12.74
C GLY A 69 1.48 1.79 11.70
N TYR A 70 1.50 0.49 11.99
CA TYR A 70 0.95 -0.56 11.15
C TYR A 70 -0.59 -0.58 11.10
N LEU A 71 -1.27 -0.23 12.20
CA LEU A 71 -2.73 -0.17 12.24
C LEU A 71 -3.27 0.94 11.34
N GLY A 72 -2.66 2.13 11.41
CA GLY A 72 -2.98 3.25 10.52
C GLY A 72 -2.76 2.89 9.06
N LEU A 73 -1.74 2.09 8.76
CA LEU A 73 -1.48 1.60 7.42
C LEU A 73 -2.56 0.63 6.93
N ALA A 74 -2.97 -0.31 7.78
CA ALA A 74 -4.05 -1.24 7.46
C ALA A 74 -5.39 -0.49 7.23
N VAL A 75 -5.73 0.45 8.12
CA VAL A 75 -6.94 1.29 7.99
C VAL A 75 -6.87 2.15 6.74
N PHE A 76 -5.72 2.77 6.45
CA PHE A 76 -5.53 3.58 5.24
C PHE A 76 -5.85 2.78 3.97
N VAL A 77 -5.38 1.53 3.88
CA VAL A 77 -5.64 0.66 2.73
C VAL A 77 -7.06 0.08 2.74
N ALA A 78 -7.62 -0.17 3.92
CA ALA A 78 -8.96 -0.76 4.08
C ALA A 78 -10.07 0.13 3.53
N ILE A 79 -9.88 1.45 3.51
CA ILE A 79 -10.87 2.36 2.92
C ILE A 79 -10.63 2.37 1.40
N PRO A 80 -11.58 1.89 0.57
CA PRO A 80 -11.38 1.78 -0.88
C PRO A 80 -11.59 3.14 -1.58
N LEU A 81 -10.68 4.08 -1.35
CA LEU A 81 -10.65 5.38 -2.03
C LEU A 81 -9.69 5.35 -3.23
N PRO A 82 -9.88 6.23 -4.23
CA PRO A 82 -8.82 6.50 -5.17
C PRO A 82 -7.57 6.93 -4.38
N VAL A 83 -6.39 6.43 -4.77
CA VAL A 83 -5.08 6.71 -4.13
C VAL A 83 -4.78 5.89 -2.86
N THR A 84 -5.76 5.31 -2.15
CA THR A 84 -5.50 4.44 -0.99
C THR A 84 -5.31 2.98 -1.43
N GLY A 85 -4.06 2.58 -1.65
CA GLY A 85 -3.75 1.25 -2.18
C GLY A 85 -2.42 0.68 -1.67
N ALA A 86 -2.16 -0.57 -2.04
CA ALA A 86 -0.96 -1.27 -1.61
C ALA A 86 0.34 -0.56 -2.03
N TRP A 87 0.38 0.06 -3.22
CA TRP A 87 1.53 0.82 -3.72
C TRP A 87 1.84 2.05 -2.85
N THR A 88 0.84 2.90 -2.61
CA THR A 88 0.97 4.11 -1.79
C THR A 88 1.27 3.76 -0.34
N ALA A 89 0.63 2.74 0.21
CA ALA A 89 0.91 2.26 1.56
C ALA A 89 2.33 1.69 1.69
N SER A 90 2.83 1.00 0.66
CA SER A 90 4.23 0.53 0.62
C SER A 90 5.21 1.70 0.62
N LEU A 91 4.94 2.75 -0.17
CA LEU A 91 5.74 3.97 -0.15
C LEU A 91 5.72 4.64 1.22
N ILE A 92 4.55 4.78 1.84
CA ILE A 92 4.38 5.32 3.20
C ILE A 92 5.23 4.51 4.18
N ALA A 93 5.08 3.18 4.18
CA ALA A 93 5.83 2.30 5.07
C ALA A 93 7.35 2.42 4.87
N HIS A 94 7.81 2.50 3.63
CA HIS A 94 9.23 2.67 3.29
C HIS A 94 9.77 4.03 3.76
N VAL A 95 9.06 5.13 3.46
CA VAL A 95 9.45 6.49 3.87
C VAL A 95 9.51 6.61 5.39
N PHE A 96 8.55 6.04 6.11
CA PHE A 96 8.54 6.04 7.58
C PHE A 96 9.48 5.00 8.22
N GLY A 97 10.10 4.11 7.42
CA GLY A 97 11.04 3.12 7.92
C GLY A 97 10.40 2.00 8.73
N LEU A 98 9.15 1.66 8.43
CA LEU A 98 8.49 0.51 9.04
C LEU A 98 9.15 -0.80 8.60
N SER A 99 9.10 -1.81 9.46
CA SER A 99 9.62 -3.13 9.09
C SER A 99 8.83 -3.72 7.93
N LYS A 100 9.54 -4.16 6.89
CA LYS A 100 8.95 -4.58 5.61
C LYS A 100 7.85 -5.63 5.82
N LEU A 101 8.18 -6.70 6.54
CA LEU A 101 7.27 -7.83 6.74
C LEU A 101 5.99 -7.41 7.49
N ARG A 102 6.11 -6.62 8.56
CA ARG A 102 4.93 -6.18 9.33
C ARG A 102 4.10 -5.17 8.54
N ALA A 103 4.75 -4.30 7.78
CA ALA A 103 4.07 -3.38 6.88
C ALA A 103 3.33 -4.14 5.77
N SER A 104 3.95 -5.12 5.13
CA SER A 104 3.30 -5.96 4.12
C SER A 104 2.07 -6.65 4.68
N LEU A 105 2.19 -7.28 5.86
CA LEU A 105 1.05 -7.94 6.50
C LEU A 105 -0.09 -6.96 6.82
N ALA A 106 0.23 -5.78 7.34
CA ALA A 106 -0.77 -4.75 7.59
C ALA A 106 -1.47 -4.27 6.30
N ILE A 107 -0.73 -4.09 5.21
CA ILE A 107 -1.28 -3.72 3.90
C ILE A 107 -2.18 -4.84 3.37
N VAL A 108 -1.76 -6.09 3.44
CA VAL A 108 -2.57 -7.26 3.01
C VAL A 108 -3.90 -7.31 3.76
N VAL A 109 -3.87 -7.11 5.09
CA VAL A 109 -5.10 -7.03 5.89
C VAL A 109 -6.02 -5.91 5.36
N GLY A 110 -5.46 -4.74 5.09
CA GLY A 110 -6.23 -3.64 4.48
C GLY A 110 -6.80 -3.99 3.11
N VAL A 111 -6.02 -4.63 2.22
CA VAL A 111 -6.46 -5.06 0.89
C VAL A 111 -7.64 -6.02 0.99
N VAL A 112 -7.58 -7.01 1.89
CA VAL A 112 -8.68 -7.96 2.10
C VAL A 112 -9.94 -7.24 2.57
N ILE A 113 -9.83 -6.33 3.55
CA ILE A 113 -10.96 -5.54 4.05
C ILE A 113 -11.57 -4.68 2.94
N ALA A 114 -10.73 -3.94 2.20
CA ALA A 114 -11.17 -3.10 1.08
C ALA A 114 -11.90 -3.93 0.01
N SER A 115 -11.38 -5.13 -0.28
CA SER A 115 -11.97 -6.03 -1.27
C SER A 115 -13.36 -6.51 -0.83
N VAL A 116 -13.53 -6.87 0.45
CA VAL A 116 -14.84 -7.23 1.00
C VAL A 116 -15.82 -6.06 0.90
N ILE A 117 -15.40 -4.85 1.27
CA ILE A 117 -16.24 -3.65 1.18
C ILE A 117 -16.69 -3.39 -0.26
N VAL A 118 -15.77 -3.47 -1.23
CA VAL A 118 -16.09 -3.24 -2.65
C VAL A 118 -17.03 -4.31 -3.19
N VAL A 119 -16.82 -5.59 -2.85
CA VAL A 119 -17.72 -6.68 -3.28
C VAL A 119 -19.13 -6.46 -2.73
N LEU A 120 -19.26 -6.16 -1.44
CA LEU A 120 -20.57 -5.90 -0.83
C LEU A 120 -21.25 -4.67 -1.44
N ALA A 121 -20.52 -3.60 -1.66
CA ALA A 121 -21.04 -2.39 -2.29
C ALA A 121 -21.53 -2.66 -3.72
N MET A 122 -20.77 -3.41 -4.52
CA MET A 122 -21.14 -3.74 -5.89
C MET A 122 -22.37 -4.64 -5.96
N GLU A 123 -22.43 -5.72 -5.15
CA GLU A 123 -23.60 -6.61 -5.13
C GLU A 123 -24.85 -5.88 -4.62
N GLY A 124 -24.70 -5.02 -3.60
CA GLY A 124 -25.80 -4.20 -3.08
C GLY A 124 -26.35 -3.21 -4.10
N VAL A 125 -25.46 -2.50 -4.80
CA VAL A 125 -25.86 -1.55 -5.86
C VAL A 125 -26.58 -2.26 -7.00
N LEU A 126 -26.08 -3.41 -7.46
CA LEU A 126 -26.73 -4.21 -8.51
C LEU A 126 -28.13 -4.66 -8.08
N THR A 127 -28.30 -5.04 -6.81
CA THR A 127 -29.61 -5.43 -6.27
C THR A 127 -30.60 -4.27 -6.30
N ILE A 128 -30.17 -3.07 -5.88
CA ILE A 128 -31.02 -1.87 -5.89
C ILE A 128 -31.41 -1.50 -7.33
N ILE A 129 -30.46 -1.54 -8.27
CA ILE A 129 -30.72 -1.24 -9.68
C ILE A 129 -31.73 -2.21 -10.28
N ASN A 130 -31.64 -3.51 -9.95
CA ASN A 130 -32.59 -4.51 -10.44
C ASN A 130 -33.99 -4.39 -9.81
N LEU A 131 -34.12 -3.68 -8.68
CA LEU A 131 -35.41 -3.43 -8.01
C LEU A 131 -36.13 -2.17 -8.53
N LEU A 132 -35.43 -1.28 -9.23
CA LEU A 132 -35.96 -0.07 -9.87
C LEU A 132 -36.45 -0.36 -11.29
#